data_AF-A0A8J3U2B6-F1
#
_entry.id   AF-A0A8J3U2B6-F1
#
_cell.length_a   1.000
_cell.length_b   1.000
_cell.length_c   1.000
_cell.angle_alpha   90.00
_cell.angle_beta   90.00
_cell.angle_gamma   90.00
#
_symmetry.space_group_name_H-M   'P 1'
#
loop_
_entity.id
_entity.type
_entity.pdbx_description
1 polymer ?
#
loop_
_entity_poly.entity_id
_entity_poly.type
_entity_poly.pdbx_seq_one_letter_code
_entity_poly.pdbx_strand_id
1 'polypeptide(L)'
;MSAQYTRKCNELAQARLPSLLLRQTPSLPMGVLAGAACVAVVTLLLFPLRQFVPPHSLGVVYLLGVLLISTVFGLASGLATAVASALSYEYFHLPPFYKWTLTGSGELVTTLLFFATALLVGFVADLARSRAVEAEEQRRTAGLAADLAHLLLRAEDLRTALPAAAQCLAQALELRYAAIEPEVVPADEHHAALPLRDGATQIATLLIPVDLPEPTLRRLHRQVVPSLQALLAAACDREAVAEEQAALRRVATLVAGGADPSEVFNAVTREMGRIMGTRYTDMNRFEPDGTLTVLSHWDDHGCRDHFVPLGSRRPIEDMPVAKLVWHTRKPARRSTDDDDAAGEFLRRAREWALGSVVGSPIMVENQLWGVMIAFSRAEDPQPEAIEERMMKFTELLGTAIANAQSRAELTASRARIIAAADESRRRIERDLHDGAQQRLVTLGLELRAAEAIVPPDLKSHLSHMVEGLAGAIEDLQELSRGLHPGMLSKGGLCPALKMLARRSSVPVELDVGNVRTQPERVEAAVYYIVSEALTNAAKHAQASVVHIDLSVDDTAVRLRVRDDGIGGADPRNGSGLIGLKDRVAVIGGDMEISSPVGSGTSLLVTIPC
;
A
#
# COMPACT_ATOMS: atom_id res chain seq x y z
N MET A 1 23.03 3.41 -16.68
CA MET A 1 23.71 2.99 -15.43
C MET A 1 24.70 1.82 -15.60
N SER A 2 24.59 0.98 -16.64
CA SER A 2 25.48 -0.17 -16.85
C SER A 2 26.96 0.19 -17.16
N ALA A 3 27.22 1.25 -17.93
CA ALA A 3 28.58 1.61 -18.36
C ALA A 3 29.49 2.22 -17.24
N GLN A 4 28.90 2.73 -16.15
CA GLN A 4 29.65 3.37 -15.07
C GLN A 4 30.18 2.36 -14.05
N TYR A 5 29.53 1.19 -13.93
CA TYR A 5 29.99 0.09 -13.07
C TYR A 5 31.16 -0.68 -13.68
N THR A 6 31.14 -0.92 -14.99
CA THR A 6 32.23 -1.62 -15.70
C THR A 6 33.55 -0.86 -15.63
N ARG A 7 33.50 0.48 -15.57
CA ARG A 7 34.69 1.33 -15.50
C ARG A 7 35.40 1.26 -14.15
N LYS A 8 34.64 1.08 -13.05
CA LYS A 8 35.19 1.01 -11.68
C LYS A 8 35.85 -0.35 -11.38
N CYS A 9 35.35 -1.43 -12.00
CA CYS A 9 36.01 -2.74 -11.96
C CYS A 9 37.36 -2.75 -12.69
N ASN A 10 37.53 -1.95 -13.75
CA ASN A 10 38.79 -1.88 -14.50
C ASN A 10 39.88 -1.06 -13.78
N GLU A 11 39.52 -0.04 -12.98
CA GLU A 11 40.50 0.71 -12.18
C GLU A 11 41.07 -0.10 -11.01
N LEU A 12 40.30 -1.02 -10.44
CA LEU A 12 40.79 -1.96 -9.41
C LEU A 12 41.75 -3.04 -9.96
N ALA A 13 41.78 -3.25 -11.28
CA ALA A 13 42.71 -4.18 -11.92
C ALA A 13 44.14 -3.61 -12.06
N GLN A 14 44.32 -2.29 -11.98
CA GLN A 14 45.65 -1.64 -12.11
C GLN A 14 46.45 -1.61 -10.80
N ALA A 15 45.85 -1.94 -9.66
CA ALA A 15 46.56 -2.06 -8.36
C ALA A 15 47.16 -3.47 -8.11
N ARG A 16 47.51 -4.21 -9.17
CA ARG A 16 47.96 -5.63 -9.12
C ARG A 16 49.46 -5.84 -8.88
N LEU A 17 50.26 -4.79 -8.68
CA LEU A 17 51.70 -4.96 -8.50
C LEU A 17 52.13 -5.60 -7.16
N PRO A 18 51.41 -5.48 -6.02
CA PRO A 18 51.80 -6.22 -4.81
C PRO A 18 51.28 -7.67 -4.77
N SER A 19 50.26 -8.02 -5.56
CA SER A 19 49.54 -9.31 -5.43
C SER A 19 50.15 -10.47 -6.21
N LEU A 20 51.08 -10.21 -7.13
CA LEU A 20 51.81 -11.24 -7.87
C LEU A 20 52.88 -11.96 -7.02
N LEU A 21 53.45 -11.28 -6.02
CA LEU A 21 54.49 -11.86 -5.15
C LEU A 21 53.94 -12.84 -4.09
N LEU A 22 52.64 -12.80 -3.79
CA LEU A 22 52.00 -13.61 -2.74
C LEU A 22 51.29 -14.87 -3.26
N ARG A 23 51.17 -15.04 -4.58
CA ARG A 23 50.31 -16.08 -5.19
C ARG A 23 50.99 -17.44 -5.41
N GLN A 24 52.30 -17.55 -5.27
CA GLN A 24 53.01 -18.82 -5.35
C GLN A 24 53.51 -19.20 -3.97
N THR A 25 53.16 -20.37 -3.46
CA THR A 25 53.89 -20.99 -2.35
C THR A 25 55.30 -21.24 -2.87
N PRO A 26 56.31 -20.40 -2.52
CA PRO A 26 57.61 -20.60 -3.09
C PRO A 26 58.17 -21.90 -2.52
N SER A 27 58.72 -22.74 -3.40
CA SER A 27 59.28 -24.02 -2.97
C SER A 27 60.38 -23.78 -1.94
N LEU A 28 60.40 -24.58 -0.87
CA LEU A 28 61.43 -24.56 0.17
C LEU A 28 62.88 -24.45 -0.37
N PRO A 29 63.30 -25.16 -1.44
CA PRO A 29 64.66 -25.00 -1.98
C PRO A 29 64.95 -23.61 -2.56
N MET A 30 63.97 -22.95 -3.20
CA MET A 30 64.14 -21.57 -3.67
C MET A 30 64.29 -20.59 -2.51
N GLY A 31 63.55 -20.80 -1.41
CA GLY A 31 63.67 -19.97 -0.21
C GLY A 31 65.05 -20.10 0.46
N VAL A 32 65.60 -21.31 0.53
CA VAL A 32 66.95 -21.56 1.05
C VAL A 32 68.02 -20.92 0.17
N LEU A 33 67.93 -21.05 -1.15
CA LEU A 33 68.87 -20.41 -2.10
C LEU A 33 68.82 -18.88 -2.00
N ALA A 34 67.62 -18.30 -1.98
CA ALA A 34 67.43 -16.86 -1.81
C ALA A 34 67.98 -16.37 -0.46
N GLY A 35 67.77 -17.13 0.61
CA GLY A 35 68.34 -16.86 1.93
C GLY A 35 69.87 -16.86 1.92
N ALA A 36 70.49 -17.89 1.36
CA ALA A 36 71.95 -17.98 1.25
C ALA A 36 72.54 -16.82 0.43
N ALA A 37 71.90 -16.48 -0.71
CA ALA A 37 72.32 -15.34 -1.54
C ALA A 37 72.18 -14.01 -0.78
N CYS A 38 71.08 -13.82 -0.04
CA CYS A 38 70.87 -12.62 0.77
C CYS A 38 71.96 -12.48 1.85
N VAL A 39 72.25 -13.56 2.58
CA VAL A 39 73.32 -13.59 3.59
C VAL A 39 74.68 -13.26 2.96
N ALA A 40 75.00 -13.83 1.80
CA ALA A 40 76.26 -13.56 1.10
C ALA A 40 76.38 -12.09 0.67
N VAL A 41 75.31 -11.50 0.13
CA VAL A 41 75.26 -10.09 -0.27
C VAL A 41 75.42 -9.17 0.94
N VAL A 42 74.67 -9.42 2.03
CA VAL A 42 74.80 -8.64 3.27
C VAL A 42 76.21 -8.75 3.84
N THR A 43 76.78 -9.94 3.86
CA THR A 43 78.17 -10.16 4.32
C THR A 43 79.17 -9.36 3.49
N LEU A 44 79.04 -9.38 2.16
CA LEU A 44 79.94 -8.66 1.24
C LEU A 44 79.83 -7.14 1.41
N LEU A 45 78.61 -6.63 1.60
CA LEU A 45 78.36 -5.20 1.81
C LEU A 45 78.91 -4.68 3.15
N LEU A 46 78.80 -5.48 4.21
CA LEU A 46 79.29 -5.10 5.55
C LEU A 46 80.80 -5.28 5.72
N PHE A 47 81.41 -6.13 4.90
CA PHE A 47 82.85 -6.41 4.96
C PHE A 47 83.76 -5.17 4.97
N PRO A 48 83.57 -4.14 4.10
CA PRO A 48 84.37 -2.91 4.16
C PRO A 48 83.99 -2.00 5.35
N LEU A 49 82.74 -2.05 5.82
CA LEU A 49 82.20 -1.17 6.86
C LEU A 49 82.69 -1.54 8.27
N ARG A 50 83.20 -2.77 8.46
CA ARG A 50 83.73 -3.25 9.75
C ARG A 50 84.88 -2.41 10.33
N GLN A 51 85.58 -1.64 9.48
CA GLN A 51 86.68 -0.77 9.93
C GLN A 51 86.17 0.53 10.57
N PHE A 52 84.92 0.93 10.29
CA PHE A 52 84.36 2.23 10.65
C PHE A 52 83.23 2.12 11.68
N VAL A 53 82.61 0.95 11.82
CA VAL A 53 81.40 0.75 12.62
C VAL A 53 81.66 -0.33 13.68
N PRO A 54 81.26 -0.11 14.96
CA PRO A 54 81.35 -1.13 16.00
C PRO A 54 80.64 -2.43 15.59
N PRO A 55 81.20 -3.62 15.91
CA PRO A 55 80.64 -4.90 15.49
C PRO A 55 79.15 -5.05 15.83
N HIS A 56 78.75 -4.64 17.02
CA HIS A 56 77.37 -4.77 17.53
C HIS A 56 76.30 -4.08 16.68
N SER A 57 76.66 -3.04 15.91
CA SER A 57 75.72 -2.32 15.04
C SER A 57 75.54 -2.99 13.67
N LEU A 58 76.47 -3.86 13.26
CA LEU A 58 76.45 -4.53 11.95
C LEU A 58 75.44 -5.69 11.91
N GLY A 59 75.15 -6.30 13.06
CA GLY A 59 74.19 -7.40 13.17
C GLY A 59 72.77 -7.01 12.71
N VAL A 60 72.34 -5.77 12.95
CA VAL A 60 70.98 -5.30 12.59
C VAL A 60 70.70 -5.43 11.09
N VAL A 61 71.71 -5.30 10.23
CA VAL A 61 71.54 -5.40 8.77
C VAL A 61 71.25 -6.84 8.33
N TYR A 62 71.80 -7.85 9.02
CA TYR A 62 71.43 -9.25 8.79
C TYR A 62 69.97 -9.54 9.17
N LEU A 63 69.45 -8.87 10.20
CA LEU A 63 68.04 -9.00 10.59
C LEU A 63 67.08 -8.52 9.49
N LEU A 64 67.47 -7.52 8.69
CA LEU A 64 66.69 -7.08 7.52
C LEU A 64 66.60 -8.17 6.45
N GLY A 65 67.68 -8.92 6.22
CA GLY A 65 67.68 -10.08 5.32
C GLY A 65 66.78 -11.20 5.83
N VAL A 66 66.85 -11.52 7.13
CA VAL A 66 65.96 -12.50 7.78
C VAL A 66 64.49 -12.08 7.68
N LEU A 67 64.18 -10.80 7.92
CA LEU A 67 62.84 -10.24 7.78
C LEU A 67 62.31 -10.39 6.34
N LEU A 68 63.11 -10.02 5.34
CA LEU A 68 62.73 -10.12 3.93
C LEU A 68 62.44 -11.58 3.51
N ILE A 69 63.30 -12.51 3.90
CA ILE A 69 63.10 -13.93 3.54
C ILE A 69 61.92 -14.53 4.30
N SER A 70 61.72 -14.19 5.57
CA SER A 70 60.57 -14.66 6.36
C SER A 70 59.24 -14.15 5.78
N THR A 71 59.19 -12.88 5.38
CA THR A 71 57.96 -12.28 4.80
C THR A 71 57.58 -12.89 3.44
N VAL A 72 58.56 -13.17 2.58
CA VAL A 72 58.30 -13.68 1.21
C VAL A 72 58.20 -15.22 1.18
N PHE A 73 59.13 -15.90 1.83
CA PHE A 73 59.31 -17.36 1.73
C PHE A 73 58.84 -18.15 2.95
N GLY A 74 58.35 -17.46 3.99
CA GLY A 74 57.73 -18.07 5.18
C GLY A 74 58.72 -18.45 6.27
N LEU A 75 58.18 -18.85 7.43
CA LEU A 75 58.95 -19.10 8.65
C LEU A 75 60.14 -20.05 8.48
N ALA A 76 59.97 -21.17 7.77
CA ALA A 76 61.04 -22.17 7.62
C ALA A 76 62.28 -21.63 6.89
N SER A 77 62.06 -20.89 5.79
CA SER A 77 63.14 -20.25 5.02
C SER A 77 63.76 -19.08 5.79
N GLY A 78 62.93 -18.34 6.54
CA GLY A 78 63.36 -17.29 7.45
C GLY A 78 64.28 -17.81 8.57
N LEU A 79 63.91 -18.91 9.21
CA LEU A 79 64.67 -19.55 10.28
C LEU A 79 66.00 -20.12 9.78
N ALA A 80 66.00 -20.75 8.60
CA ALA A 80 67.24 -21.17 7.94
C ALA A 80 68.17 -19.97 7.65
N THR A 81 67.61 -18.86 7.18
CA THR A 81 68.35 -17.62 6.93
C THR A 81 68.87 -16.98 8.23
N ALA A 82 68.12 -17.07 9.34
CA ALA A 82 68.54 -16.59 10.65
C ALA A 82 69.74 -17.37 11.20
N VAL A 83 69.72 -18.70 11.09
CA VAL A 83 70.86 -19.56 11.44
C VAL A 83 72.07 -19.23 10.56
N ALA A 84 71.88 -19.15 9.24
CA ALA A 84 72.97 -18.82 8.31
C ALA A 84 73.55 -17.42 8.56
N SER A 85 72.71 -16.44 8.90
CA SER A 85 73.12 -15.09 9.27
C SER A 85 73.91 -15.07 10.58
N ALA A 86 73.48 -15.82 11.59
CA ALA A 86 74.17 -15.91 12.88
C ALA A 86 75.57 -16.52 12.71
N LEU A 87 75.67 -17.63 11.97
CA LEU A 87 76.93 -18.28 11.65
C LEU A 87 77.86 -17.37 10.83
N SER A 88 77.31 -16.65 9.84
CA SER A 88 78.10 -15.72 9.02
C SER A 88 78.57 -14.50 9.81
N TYR A 89 77.72 -13.96 10.69
CA TYR A 89 78.08 -12.84 11.56
C TYR A 89 79.18 -13.25 12.56
N GLU A 90 79.06 -14.40 13.19
CA GLU A 90 80.08 -14.96 14.09
C GLU A 90 81.42 -15.14 13.36
N TYR A 91 81.40 -15.78 12.19
CA TYR A 91 82.63 -16.09 11.44
C TYR A 91 83.36 -14.85 10.89
N PHE A 92 82.63 -13.86 10.37
CA PHE A 92 83.22 -12.72 9.66
C PHE A 92 83.39 -11.44 10.51
N HIS A 93 82.58 -11.26 11.57
CA HIS A 93 82.44 -9.98 12.26
C HIS A 93 82.73 -10.04 13.77
N LEU A 94 82.82 -11.23 14.38
CA LEU A 94 83.28 -11.39 15.77
C LEU A 94 84.75 -11.85 15.83
N PRO A 95 85.59 -11.27 16.69
CA PRO A 95 86.94 -11.79 16.93
C PRO A 95 86.89 -13.07 17.77
N PRO A 96 87.81 -14.05 17.58
CA PRO A 96 88.82 -14.12 16.54
C PRO A 96 88.22 -14.43 15.16
N PHE A 97 88.43 -13.52 14.20
CA PHE A 97 87.86 -13.63 12.86
C PHE A 97 88.30 -14.92 12.15
N TYR A 98 87.40 -15.47 11.34
CA TYR A 98 87.62 -16.66 10.51
C TYR A 98 87.92 -17.94 11.31
N LYS A 99 87.61 -17.97 12.60
CA LYS A 99 87.71 -19.15 13.48
C LYS A 99 86.40 -19.40 14.20
N TRP A 100 86.07 -20.67 14.40
CA TRP A 100 84.91 -21.10 15.19
C TRP A 100 85.33 -21.24 16.66
N THR A 101 85.04 -20.26 17.50
CA THR A 101 85.37 -20.30 18.94
C THR A 101 84.16 -19.89 19.78
N LEU A 102 83.41 -20.88 20.28
CA LEU A 102 82.24 -20.70 21.16
C LEU A 102 82.61 -20.64 22.67
N THR A 103 83.82 -20.22 23.02
CA THR A 103 84.40 -20.45 24.37
C THR A 103 84.53 -19.22 25.26
N GLY A 104 84.23 -18.00 24.77
CA GLY A 104 84.20 -16.76 25.56
C GLY A 104 82.80 -16.41 26.07
N SER A 105 82.64 -16.15 27.37
CA SER A 105 81.33 -15.87 28.01
C SER A 105 80.61 -14.61 27.47
N GLY A 106 81.34 -13.62 26.93
CA GLY A 106 80.74 -12.42 26.32
C GLY A 106 80.32 -12.57 24.85
N GLU A 107 81.00 -13.44 24.10
CA GLU A 107 80.73 -13.73 22.68
C GLU A 107 79.49 -14.62 22.52
N LEU A 108 79.30 -15.55 23.46
CA LEU A 108 78.08 -16.37 23.56
C LEU A 108 76.82 -15.52 23.77
N VAL A 109 76.89 -14.49 24.63
CA VAL A 109 75.74 -13.61 24.90
C VAL A 109 75.35 -12.82 23.66
N THR A 110 76.32 -12.31 22.90
CA THR A 110 76.06 -11.54 21.67
C THR A 110 75.44 -12.42 20.58
N THR A 111 75.94 -13.65 20.43
CA THR A 111 75.43 -14.61 19.45
C THR A 111 74.04 -15.12 19.81
N LEU A 112 73.80 -15.42 21.09
CA LEU A 112 72.47 -15.79 21.59
C LEU A 112 71.47 -14.64 21.45
N LEU A 113 71.87 -13.40 21.76
CA LEU A 113 71.03 -12.22 21.59
C LEU A 113 70.67 -11.99 20.12
N PHE A 114 71.65 -12.11 19.21
CA PHE A 114 71.41 -11.99 17.78
C PHE A 114 70.45 -13.07 17.29
N PHE A 115 70.70 -14.33 17.64
CA PHE A 115 69.85 -15.46 17.25
C PHE A 115 68.42 -15.31 17.79
N ALA A 116 68.27 -14.94 19.06
CA ALA A 116 66.96 -14.68 19.66
C ALA A 116 66.23 -13.53 18.96
N THR A 117 66.95 -12.44 18.62
CA THR A 117 66.36 -11.31 17.89
C THR A 117 65.95 -11.71 16.47
N ALA A 118 66.78 -12.48 15.75
CA ALA A 118 66.47 -12.98 14.42
C ALA A 118 65.26 -13.92 14.41
N LEU A 119 65.14 -14.79 15.41
CA LEU A 119 64.01 -15.69 15.57
C LEU A 119 62.72 -14.92 15.90
N LEU A 120 62.78 -13.93 16.78
CA LEU A 120 61.65 -13.04 17.09
C LEU A 120 61.18 -12.29 15.83
N VAL A 121 62.11 -11.69 15.08
CA VAL A 121 61.81 -10.98 13.83
C VAL A 121 61.18 -11.92 12.79
N GLY A 122 61.70 -13.14 12.64
CA GLY A 122 61.12 -14.14 11.74
C GLY A 122 59.70 -14.55 12.14
N PHE A 123 59.43 -14.73 13.45
CA PHE A 123 58.10 -15.08 13.95
C PHE A 123 57.09 -13.95 13.77
N VAL A 124 57.49 -12.71 14.08
CA VAL A 124 56.64 -11.51 13.87
C VAL A 124 56.32 -11.32 12.38
N ALA A 125 57.30 -11.54 11.49
CA ALA A 125 57.12 -11.45 10.06
C ALA A 125 56.11 -12.47 9.52
N ASP A 126 56.20 -13.72 9.98
CA ASP A 126 55.29 -14.80 9.58
C ASP A 126 53.87 -14.58 10.12
N LEU A 127 53.75 -14.14 11.37
CA LEU A 127 52.46 -13.76 11.96
C LEU A 127 51.81 -12.60 11.19
N ALA A 128 52.59 -11.58 10.81
CA ALA A 128 52.12 -10.46 10.01
C ALA A 128 51.65 -10.93 8.62
N ARG A 129 52.38 -11.85 7.98
CA ARG A 129 51.98 -12.47 6.71
C ARG A 129 50.67 -13.24 6.85
N SER A 130 50.53 -14.10 7.86
CA SER A 130 49.31 -14.87 8.11
C SER A 130 48.11 -13.95 8.31
N ARG A 131 48.26 -12.91 9.14
CA ARG A 131 47.23 -11.90 9.37
C ARG A 131 46.87 -11.12 8.10
N ALA A 132 47.84 -10.79 7.26
CA ALA A 132 47.59 -10.09 5.99
C ALA A 132 46.81 -10.97 5.00
N VAL A 133 47.12 -12.27 4.92
CA VAL A 133 46.40 -13.23 4.08
C VAL A 133 44.96 -13.43 4.58
N GLU A 134 44.78 -13.64 5.89
CA GLU A 134 43.45 -13.75 6.52
C GLU A 134 42.61 -12.48 6.29
N ALA A 135 43.20 -11.30 6.46
CA ALA A 135 42.52 -10.03 6.27
C ALA A 135 42.10 -9.81 4.81
N GLU A 136 42.94 -10.19 3.85
CA GLU A 136 42.62 -10.09 2.42
C GLU A 136 41.51 -11.08 2.03
N GLU A 137 41.51 -12.30 2.58
CA GLU A 137 40.45 -13.27 2.34
C GLU A 137 39.10 -12.81 2.93
N GLN A 138 39.12 -12.31 4.18
CA GLN A 138 37.94 -11.71 4.81
C GLN A 138 37.40 -10.52 3.99
N ARG A 139 38.28 -9.66 3.49
CA ARG A 139 37.90 -8.50 2.68
C ARG A 139 37.24 -8.92 1.36
N ARG A 140 37.74 -9.97 0.71
CA ARG A 140 37.13 -10.51 -0.53
C ARG A 140 35.76 -11.12 -0.28
N THR A 141 35.63 -11.93 0.78
CA THR A 141 34.34 -12.54 1.14
C THR A 141 33.32 -11.47 1.55
N ALA A 142 33.74 -10.45 2.30
CA ALA A 142 32.89 -9.30 2.64
C ALA A 142 32.51 -8.45 1.40
N GLY A 143 33.44 -8.26 0.45
CA GLY A 143 33.16 -7.57 -0.80
C GLY A 143 32.10 -8.28 -1.64
N LEU A 144 32.24 -9.59 -1.82
CA LEU A 144 31.24 -10.41 -2.52
C LEU A 144 29.87 -10.35 -1.83
N ALA A 145 29.83 -10.51 -0.50
CA ALA A 145 28.58 -10.42 0.24
C ALA A 145 27.92 -9.03 0.10
N ALA A 146 28.71 -7.95 0.10
CA ALA A 146 28.21 -6.59 -0.09
C ALA A 146 27.67 -6.36 -1.51
N ASP A 147 28.36 -6.85 -2.54
CA ASP A 147 27.91 -6.75 -3.94
C ASP A 147 26.61 -7.54 -4.15
N LEU A 148 26.52 -8.76 -3.61
CA LEU A 148 25.29 -9.55 -3.63
C LEU A 148 24.16 -8.89 -2.86
N ALA A 149 24.43 -8.35 -1.68
CA ALA A 149 23.43 -7.61 -0.90
C ALA A 149 22.91 -6.39 -1.67
N HIS A 150 23.79 -5.67 -2.36
CA HIS A 150 23.38 -4.52 -3.17
C HIS A 150 22.52 -4.93 -4.37
N LEU A 151 22.82 -6.06 -5.02
CA LEU A 151 22.02 -6.56 -6.14
C LEU A 151 20.65 -7.07 -5.69
N LEU A 152 20.62 -7.88 -4.63
CA LEU A 152 19.40 -8.58 -4.18
C LEU A 152 18.47 -7.67 -3.36
N LEU A 153 19.00 -6.87 -2.43
CA LEU A 153 18.16 -6.09 -1.51
C LEU A 153 17.68 -4.75 -2.09
N ARG A 154 18.32 -4.23 -3.15
CA ARG A 154 17.91 -2.98 -3.81
C ARG A 154 17.07 -3.18 -5.06
N ALA A 155 16.96 -4.41 -5.58
CA ALA A 155 16.12 -4.68 -6.73
C ALA A 155 14.64 -4.49 -6.40
N GLU A 156 13.85 -4.04 -7.37
CA GLU A 156 12.39 -3.98 -7.20
C GLU A 156 11.77 -5.38 -7.26
N ASP A 157 12.28 -6.24 -8.16
CA ASP A 157 11.86 -7.63 -8.36
C ASP A 157 13.06 -8.56 -8.18
N LEU A 158 12.95 -9.51 -7.25
CA LEU A 158 14.02 -10.46 -6.95
C LEU A 158 14.39 -11.31 -8.17
N ARG A 159 13.40 -11.78 -8.95
CA ARG A 159 13.63 -12.66 -10.13
C ARG A 159 14.48 -11.98 -11.18
N THR A 160 14.33 -10.66 -11.35
CA THR A 160 15.17 -9.89 -12.29
C THR A 160 16.61 -9.70 -11.79
N ALA A 161 16.84 -9.79 -10.48
CA ALA A 161 18.15 -9.62 -9.87
C ALA A 161 18.95 -10.93 -9.76
N LEU A 162 18.29 -12.09 -9.73
CA LEU A 162 18.94 -13.39 -9.62
C LEU A 162 20.03 -13.64 -10.68
N PRO A 163 19.83 -13.34 -11.98
CA PRO A 163 20.87 -13.55 -12.99
C PRO A 163 22.12 -12.70 -12.76
N ALA A 164 21.96 -11.45 -12.32
CA ALA A 164 23.07 -10.54 -12.03
C ALA A 164 23.86 -11.01 -10.78
N ALA A 165 23.14 -11.48 -9.76
CA ALA A 165 23.75 -12.07 -8.56
C ALA A 165 24.53 -13.37 -8.91
N ALA A 166 23.95 -14.23 -9.75
CA ALA A 166 24.61 -15.44 -10.21
C ALA A 166 25.87 -15.14 -11.05
N GLN A 167 25.82 -14.12 -11.91
CA GLN A 167 26.99 -13.68 -12.67
C GLN A 167 28.09 -13.11 -11.77
N CYS A 168 27.71 -12.34 -10.74
CA CYS A 168 28.64 -11.83 -9.72
C CYS A 168 29.36 -12.98 -8.98
N LEU A 169 28.60 -14.00 -8.58
CA LEU A 169 29.14 -15.22 -7.96
C LEU A 169 30.10 -15.97 -8.89
N ALA A 170 29.72 -16.17 -10.14
CA ALA A 170 30.56 -16.86 -11.13
C ALA A 170 31.90 -16.12 -11.33
N GLN A 171 31.87 -14.79 -11.42
CA GLN A 171 33.09 -13.99 -11.57
C GLN A 171 33.97 -14.02 -10.32
N ALA A 172 33.38 -13.87 -9.13
CA ALA A 172 34.14 -13.81 -7.88
C ALA A 172 34.80 -15.15 -7.50
N LEU A 173 34.19 -16.26 -7.91
CA LEU A 173 34.69 -17.62 -7.68
C LEU A 173 35.42 -18.22 -8.88
N GLU A 174 35.61 -17.45 -9.95
CA GLU A 174 36.26 -17.89 -11.20
C GLU A 174 35.61 -19.16 -11.80
N LEU A 175 34.27 -19.24 -11.72
CA LEU A 175 33.47 -20.37 -12.25
C LEU A 175 33.16 -20.17 -13.73
N ARG A 176 32.97 -21.29 -14.46
CA ARG A 176 32.52 -21.26 -15.87
C ARG A 176 31.14 -20.59 -16.02
N TYR A 177 30.23 -20.89 -15.11
CA TYR A 177 28.92 -20.26 -14.99
C TYR A 177 28.40 -20.45 -13.56
N ALA A 178 27.38 -19.69 -13.19
CA ALA A 178 26.49 -19.98 -12.07
C ALA A 178 25.09 -19.46 -12.43
N ALA A 179 24.04 -20.14 -11.97
CA ALA A 179 22.65 -19.69 -12.12
C ALA A 179 21.92 -19.87 -10.79
N ILE A 180 20.99 -18.96 -10.48
CA ILE A 180 20.12 -19.07 -9.30
C ILE A 180 18.69 -19.13 -9.82
N GLU A 181 18.07 -20.29 -9.65
CA GLU A 181 16.69 -20.52 -10.07
C GLU A 181 15.77 -20.50 -8.84
N PRO A 182 14.64 -19.78 -8.87
CA PRO A 182 13.70 -19.75 -7.74
C PRO A 182 12.95 -21.10 -7.57
N GLU A 183 12.99 -21.96 -8.57
CA GLU A 183 12.35 -23.28 -8.54
C GLU A 183 13.30 -24.37 -8.03
N VAL A 184 12.72 -25.50 -7.61
CA VAL A 184 13.49 -26.68 -7.22
C VAL A 184 13.96 -27.38 -8.49
N VAL A 185 15.24 -27.22 -8.81
CA VAL A 185 15.86 -27.83 -10.00
C VAL A 185 16.72 -29.03 -9.55
N PRO A 186 16.49 -30.24 -10.09
CA PRO A 186 17.33 -31.39 -9.77
C PRO A 186 18.73 -31.24 -10.40
N ALA A 187 19.73 -31.90 -9.80
CA ALA A 187 21.06 -31.98 -10.40
C ALA A 187 21.02 -32.79 -11.70
N ASP A 188 21.83 -32.42 -12.68
CA ASP A 188 21.98 -33.14 -13.95
C ASP A 188 23.47 -33.46 -14.22
N GLU A 189 23.77 -34.06 -15.38
CA GLU A 189 25.15 -34.43 -15.76
C GLU A 189 26.09 -33.23 -15.97
N HIS A 190 25.54 -32.02 -16.08
CA HIS A 190 26.27 -30.79 -16.44
C HIS A 190 26.29 -29.75 -15.31
N HIS A 191 25.39 -29.87 -14.32
CA HIS A 191 25.14 -28.90 -13.25
C HIS A 191 24.95 -29.62 -11.90
N ALA A 192 25.75 -29.24 -10.91
CA ALA A 192 25.48 -29.53 -9.51
C ALA A 192 24.45 -28.54 -8.97
N ALA A 193 23.41 -29.05 -8.32
CA ALA A 193 22.32 -28.26 -7.74
C ALA A 193 22.46 -28.17 -6.22
N LEU A 194 22.54 -26.95 -5.70
CA LEU A 194 22.65 -26.65 -4.28
C LEU A 194 21.38 -25.97 -3.78
N PRO A 195 20.67 -26.56 -2.80
CA PRO A 195 19.45 -25.96 -2.28
C PRO A 195 19.77 -24.75 -1.40
N LEU A 196 19.19 -23.59 -1.73
CA LEU A 196 19.22 -22.39 -0.91
C LEU A 196 17.95 -22.38 -0.06
N ARG A 197 18.10 -22.54 1.26
CA ARG A 197 16.99 -22.73 2.20
C ARG A 197 16.94 -21.61 3.22
N ASP A 198 15.74 -21.31 3.67
CA ASP A 198 15.48 -20.60 4.91
C ASP A 198 14.67 -21.54 5.83
N GLY A 199 15.31 -21.97 6.92
CA GLY A 199 14.81 -23.05 7.76
C GLY A 199 14.54 -24.34 6.96
N ALA A 200 13.29 -24.80 6.96
CA ALA A 200 12.84 -25.99 6.24
C ALA A 200 12.50 -25.71 4.76
N THR A 201 12.22 -24.46 4.42
CA THR A 201 11.71 -24.04 3.11
C THR A 201 12.86 -23.78 2.15
N GLN A 202 12.76 -24.27 0.92
CA GLN A 202 13.73 -23.98 -0.14
C GLN A 202 13.28 -22.72 -0.89
N ILE A 203 14.11 -21.68 -0.86
CA ILE A 203 13.86 -20.39 -1.53
C ILE A 203 14.25 -20.47 -3.01
N ALA A 204 15.39 -21.11 -3.28
CA ALA A 204 15.97 -21.17 -4.62
C ALA A 204 16.96 -22.34 -4.75
N THR A 205 17.44 -22.58 -5.95
CA THR A 205 18.46 -23.57 -6.29
C THR A 205 19.64 -22.88 -6.98
N LEU A 206 20.84 -23.04 -6.43
CA LEU A 206 22.08 -22.58 -7.07
C LEU A 206 22.65 -23.69 -7.95
N LEU A 207 22.75 -23.42 -9.25
CA LEU A 207 23.34 -24.30 -10.26
C LEU A 207 24.79 -23.90 -10.53
N ILE A 208 25.72 -24.84 -10.40
CA ILE A 208 27.15 -24.65 -10.63
C ILE A 208 27.75 -25.85 -11.40
N PRO A 209 28.93 -25.72 -12.03
CA PRO A 209 29.56 -26.84 -12.72
C PRO A 209 29.82 -28.04 -11.81
N VAL A 210 29.67 -29.26 -12.32
CA VAL A 210 29.92 -30.51 -11.57
C VAL A 210 31.41 -30.69 -11.22
N ASP A 211 32.31 -30.24 -12.11
CA ASP A 211 33.76 -30.50 -12.03
C ASP A 211 34.54 -29.47 -11.19
N LEU A 212 34.03 -29.13 -10.00
CA LEU A 212 34.67 -28.09 -9.19
C LEU A 212 35.84 -28.63 -8.36
N PRO A 213 36.95 -27.88 -8.26
CA PRO A 213 38.01 -28.20 -7.31
C PRO A 213 37.43 -28.28 -5.88
N GLU A 214 37.76 -29.36 -5.17
CA GLU A 214 37.44 -29.58 -3.76
C GLU A 214 37.59 -28.34 -2.83
N PRO A 215 38.69 -27.55 -2.90
CA PRO A 215 38.80 -26.34 -2.08
C PRO A 215 37.75 -25.27 -2.42
N THR A 216 37.39 -25.13 -3.70
CA THR A 216 36.36 -24.18 -4.15
C THR A 216 34.97 -24.61 -3.68
N LEU A 217 34.65 -25.90 -3.77
CA LEU A 217 33.39 -26.46 -3.30
C LEU A 217 33.23 -26.26 -1.79
N ARG A 218 34.28 -26.54 -1.00
CA ARG A 218 34.27 -26.33 0.45
C ARG A 218 34.08 -24.86 0.82
N ARG A 219 34.73 -23.93 0.11
CA ARG A 219 34.56 -22.48 0.32
C ARG A 219 33.14 -22.04 0.00
N LEU A 220 32.58 -22.52 -1.10
CA LEU A 220 31.21 -22.21 -1.52
C LEU A 220 30.20 -22.64 -0.45
N HIS A 221 30.29 -23.88 0.05
CA HIS A 221 29.42 -24.38 1.12
C HIS A 221 29.57 -23.66 2.46
N ARG A 222 30.81 -23.32 2.86
CA ARG A 222 31.05 -22.75 4.21
C ARG A 222 30.84 -21.25 4.30
N GLN A 223 31.13 -20.50 3.24
CA GLN A 223 31.15 -19.04 3.29
C GLN A 223 30.09 -18.39 2.41
N VAL A 224 29.86 -18.93 1.21
CA VAL A 224 29.02 -18.26 0.20
C VAL A 224 27.55 -18.63 0.33
N VAL A 225 27.26 -19.93 0.45
CA VAL A 225 25.88 -20.43 0.53
C VAL A 225 25.13 -19.87 1.74
N PRO A 226 25.68 -19.85 2.98
CA PRO A 226 24.96 -19.30 4.12
C PRO A 226 24.66 -17.80 3.97
N SER A 227 25.62 -17.02 3.46
CA SER A 227 25.41 -15.59 3.21
C SER A 227 24.39 -15.36 2.10
N LEU A 228 24.42 -16.15 1.03
CA LEU A 228 23.44 -16.05 -0.06
C LEU A 228 22.03 -16.44 0.41
N GLN A 229 21.90 -17.50 1.21
CA GLN A 229 20.63 -17.92 1.82
C GLN A 229 20.04 -16.79 2.67
N ALA A 230 20.83 -16.18 3.56
CA ALA A 230 20.38 -15.08 4.39
C ALA A 230 19.97 -13.84 3.57
N LEU A 231 20.71 -13.51 2.51
CA LEU A 231 20.39 -12.38 1.63
C LEU A 231 19.12 -12.62 0.80
N LEU A 232 18.92 -13.84 0.31
CA LEU A 232 17.71 -14.21 -0.43
C LEU A 232 16.49 -14.22 0.49
N ALA A 233 16.60 -14.80 1.70
CA ALA A 233 15.53 -14.75 2.70
C ALA A 233 15.11 -13.30 3.01
N ALA A 234 16.09 -12.44 3.31
CA ALA A 234 15.83 -11.03 3.56
C ALA A 234 15.23 -10.28 2.34
N ALA A 235 15.61 -10.66 1.12
CA ALA A 235 15.06 -10.07 -0.09
C ALA A 235 13.58 -10.50 -0.30
N CYS A 236 13.28 -11.78 -0.09
CA CYS A 236 11.91 -12.32 -0.14
C CYS A 236 11.01 -11.68 0.91
N ASP A 237 11.48 -11.57 2.16
CA ASP A 237 10.71 -10.93 3.25
C ASP A 237 10.38 -9.47 2.91
N ARG A 238 11.36 -8.73 2.37
CA ARG A 238 11.16 -7.34 1.96
C ARG A 238 10.13 -7.22 0.84
N GLU A 239 10.19 -8.09 -0.17
CA GLU A 239 9.25 -8.11 -1.29
C GLU A 239 7.82 -8.44 -0.78
N ALA A 240 7.68 -9.44 0.08
CA ALA A 240 6.41 -9.80 0.72
C ALA A 240 5.80 -8.63 1.52
N VAL A 241 6.62 -7.91 2.30
CA VAL A 241 6.16 -6.72 3.02
C VAL A 241 5.76 -5.59 2.06
N ALA A 242 6.53 -5.36 0.99
CA ALA A 242 6.22 -4.34 0.00
C ALA A 242 4.90 -4.62 -0.73
N GLU A 243 4.65 -5.88 -1.11
CA GLU A 243 3.39 -6.32 -1.73
C GLU A 243 2.20 -6.14 -0.79
N GLU A 244 2.33 -6.52 0.48
CA GLU A 244 1.30 -6.29 1.52
C GLU A 244 0.96 -4.81 1.63
N GLN A 245 1.97 -3.94 1.74
CA GLN A 245 1.76 -2.50 1.82
C GLN A 245 1.10 -1.92 0.56
N ALA A 246 1.52 -2.38 -0.63
CA ALA A 246 0.92 -1.97 -1.89
C ALA A 246 -0.56 -2.34 -1.96
N ALA A 247 -0.94 -3.51 -1.46
CA ALA A 247 -2.32 -3.95 -1.44
C ALA A 247 -3.18 -3.23 -0.41
N LEU A 248 -2.68 -3.03 0.81
CA LEU A 248 -3.36 -2.20 1.81
C LEU A 248 -3.62 -0.79 1.25
N ARG A 249 -2.65 -0.23 0.51
CA ARG A 249 -2.82 1.06 -0.16
C ARG A 249 -3.88 1.02 -1.27
N ARG A 250 -3.95 -0.04 -2.08
CA ARG A 250 -5.02 -0.21 -3.10
C ARG A 250 -6.40 -0.25 -2.45
N VAL A 251 -6.56 -1.06 -1.41
CA VAL A 251 -7.81 -1.16 -0.63
C VAL A 251 -8.17 0.19 -0.01
N ALA A 252 -7.22 0.84 0.68
CA ALA A 252 -7.47 2.14 1.31
C ALA A 252 -7.87 3.21 0.28
N THR A 253 -7.28 3.20 -0.91
CA THR A 253 -7.64 4.11 -2.00
C THR A 253 -9.07 3.86 -2.49
N LEU A 254 -9.47 2.58 -2.63
CA LEU A 254 -10.83 2.20 -3.01
C LEU A 254 -11.86 2.68 -1.97
N VAL A 255 -11.55 2.49 -0.68
CA VAL A 255 -12.37 2.95 0.44
C VAL A 255 -12.48 4.48 0.45
N ALA A 256 -11.36 5.19 0.28
CA ALA A 256 -11.34 6.65 0.25
C ALA A 256 -12.07 7.24 -0.97
N GLY A 257 -12.08 6.50 -2.10
CA GLY A 257 -12.85 6.86 -3.30
C GLY A 257 -14.37 6.73 -3.13
N GLY A 258 -14.84 6.18 -2.02
CA GLY A 258 -16.27 6.06 -1.73
C GLY A 258 -16.97 5.00 -2.60
N ALA A 259 -16.24 3.98 -3.04
CA ALA A 259 -16.75 2.84 -3.80
C ALA A 259 -17.90 2.12 -3.07
N ASP A 260 -18.70 1.37 -3.83
CA ASP A 260 -19.78 0.58 -3.25
C ASP A 260 -19.22 -0.47 -2.27
N PRO A 261 -19.90 -0.75 -1.13
CA PRO A 261 -19.43 -1.75 -0.17
C PRO A 261 -19.12 -3.11 -0.81
N SER A 262 -19.93 -3.56 -1.78
CA SER A 262 -19.70 -4.85 -2.45
C SER A 262 -18.40 -4.89 -3.26
N GLU A 263 -18.00 -3.77 -3.88
CA GLU A 263 -16.72 -3.64 -4.58
C GLU A 263 -15.55 -3.70 -3.61
N VAL A 264 -15.66 -3.00 -2.47
CA VAL A 264 -14.66 -3.02 -1.39
C VAL A 264 -14.51 -4.43 -0.84
N PHE A 265 -15.62 -5.13 -0.57
CA PHE A 265 -15.62 -6.49 -0.04
C PHE A 265 -14.87 -7.44 -0.97
N ASN A 266 -15.21 -7.43 -2.26
CA ASN A 266 -14.56 -8.25 -3.27
C ASN A 266 -13.07 -7.93 -3.44
N ALA A 267 -12.70 -6.65 -3.37
CA ALA A 267 -11.30 -6.24 -3.46
C ALA A 267 -10.49 -6.73 -2.25
N VAL A 268 -11.00 -6.53 -1.03
CA VAL A 268 -10.31 -6.93 0.21
C VAL A 268 -10.14 -8.45 0.27
N THR A 269 -11.20 -9.21 -0.02
CA THR A 269 -11.12 -10.68 0.02
C THR A 269 -10.13 -11.22 -1.02
N ARG A 270 -10.06 -10.63 -2.21
CA ARG A 270 -9.10 -10.99 -3.27
C ARG A 270 -7.66 -10.64 -2.91
N GLU A 271 -7.40 -9.44 -2.42
CA GLU A 271 -6.06 -9.01 -2.02
C GLU A 271 -5.54 -9.85 -0.85
N MET A 272 -6.39 -10.10 0.16
CA MET A 272 -6.07 -11.01 1.26
C MET A 272 -5.72 -12.40 0.73
N GLY A 273 -6.56 -12.92 -0.15
CA GLY A 273 -6.39 -14.23 -0.76
C GLY A 273 -5.01 -14.46 -1.37
N ARG A 274 -4.60 -13.51 -2.22
CA ARG A 274 -3.33 -13.52 -2.94
C ARG A 274 -2.11 -13.36 -2.02
N ILE A 275 -2.14 -12.37 -1.14
CA ILE A 275 -0.97 -11.97 -0.32
C ILE A 275 -0.69 -12.97 0.81
N MET A 276 -1.74 -13.63 1.28
CA MET A 276 -1.62 -14.64 2.32
C MET A 276 -1.33 -16.04 1.74
N GLY A 277 -1.23 -16.20 0.42
CA GLY A 277 -0.98 -17.49 -0.23
C GLY A 277 -2.09 -18.52 0.03
N THR A 278 -3.30 -18.04 0.31
CA THR A 278 -4.42 -18.93 0.68
C THR A 278 -5.05 -19.55 -0.56
N ARG A 279 -5.75 -20.67 -0.40
CA ARG A 279 -6.54 -21.27 -1.49
C ARG A 279 -7.91 -20.63 -1.62
N TYR A 280 -8.45 -20.18 -0.49
CA TYR A 280 -9.77 -19.62 -0.40
C TYR A 280 -9.83 -18.64 0.77
N THR A 281 -10.47 -17.51 0.53
CA THR A 281 -10.83 -16.53 1.55
C THR A 281 -12.30 -16.17 1.39
N ASP A 282 -12.98 -15.99 2.51
CA ASP A 282 -14.33 -15.44 2.49
C ASP A 282 -14.57 -14.43 3.59
N MET A 283 -15.53 -13.56 3.32
CA MET A 283 -15.96 -12.52 4.22
C MET A 283 -17.41 -12.75 4.57
N ASN A 284 -17.68 -12.81 5.87
CA ASN A 284 -18.99 -13.16 6.39
C ASN A 284 -19.48 -12.06 7.35
N ARG A 285 -20.76 -11.72 7.25
CA ARG A 285 -21.42 -10.84 8.21
C ARG A 285 -22.12 -11.68 9.27
N PHE A 286 -21.96 -11.30 10.53
CA PHE A 286 -22.75 -11.90 11.58
C PHE A 286 -24.13 -11.27 11.65
N GLU A 287 -25.14 -12.10 11.84
CA GLU A 287 -26.53 -11.69 11.93
C GLU A 287 -27.06 -11.85 13.36
N PRO A 288 -28.01 -11.01 13.79
CA PRO A 288 -28.56 -11.09 15.16
C PRO A 288 -29.24 -12.41 15.51
N ASP A 289 -29.64 -13.19 14.50
CA ASP A 289 -30.30 -14.50 14.65
C ASP A 289 -29.31 -15.66 14.89
N GLY A 290 -28.01 -15.37 15.06
CA GLY A 290 -26.98 -16.39 15.27
C GLY A 290 -26.53 -17.07 13.98
N THR A 291 -26.82 -16.48 12.82
CA THR A 291 -26.33 -16.93 11.51
C THR A 291 -25.21 -16.04 10.98
N LEU A 292 -24.49 -16.55 9.99
CA LEU A 292 -23.51 -15.83 9.18
C LEU A 292 -23.95 -15.80 7.72
N THR A 293 -23.88 -14.61 7.11
CA THR A 293 -24.18 -14.39 5.69
C THR A 293 -22.87 -14.23 4.93
N VAL A 294 -22.67 -15.00 3.85
CA VAL A 294 -21.49 -14.84 2.99
C VAL A 294 -21.65 -13.60 2.11
N LEU A 295 -20.71 -12.65 2.20
CA LEU A 295 -20.76 -11.38 1.48
C LEU A 295 -19.81 -11.32 0.29
N SER A 296 -18.63 -11.93 0.41
CA SER A 296 -17.66 -12.03 -0.68
C SER A 296 -16.76 -13.24 -0.46
N HIS A 297 -16.18 -13.74 -1.54
CA HIS A 297 -15.18 -14.80 -1.49
C HIS A 297 -14.14 -14.62 -2.59
N TRP A 298 -12.98 -15.23 -2.42
CA TRP A 298 -11.93 -15.34 -3.43
C TRP A 298 -11.35 -16.75 -3.39
N ASP A 299 -11.02 -17.27 -4.56
CA ASP A 299 -10.41 -18.57 -4.74
C ASP A 299 -9.17 -18.49 -5.63
N ASP A 300 -8.21 -19.39 -5.35
CA ASP A 300 -7.18 -19.76 -6.31
C ASP A 300 -7.75 -20.82 -7.27
N HIS A 301 -7.38 -20.76 -8.55
CA HIS A 301 -7.99 -21.52 -9.64
C HIS A 301 -7.92 -23.04 -9.39
N GLY A 302 -8.97 -23.61 -8.80
CA GLY A 302 -9.03 -25.04 -8.48
C GLY A 302 -10.15 -25.47 -7.53
N CYS A 303 -10.84 -24.52 -6.87
CA CYS A 303 -11.90 -24.84 -5.90
C CYS A 303 -13.33 -24.47 -6.35
N ARG A 304 -13.52 -24.06 -7.62
CA ARG A 304 -14.75 -23.45 -8.19
C ARG A 304 -16.08 -24.16 -7.87
N ASP A 305 -16.10 -25.49 -7.75
CA ASP A 305 -17.34 -26.27 -7.62
C ASP A 305 -17.84 -26.43 -6.17
N HIS A 306 -17.12 -25.90 -5.19
CA HIS A 306 -17.36 -26.20 -3.77
C HIS A 306 -17.85 -25.02 -2.93
N PHE A 307 -18.15 -23.88 -3.57
CA PHE A 307 -18.41 -22.64 -2.84
C PHE A 307 -19.83 -22.43 -2.38
N VAL A 308 -19.89 -21.74 -1.26
CA VAL A 308 -21.11 -21.22 -0.67
C VAL A 308 -21.59 -20.04 -1.52
N PRO A 309 -22.81 -20.06 -2.10
CA PRO A 309 -23.30 -18.93 -2.86
C PRO A 309 -23.31 -17.64 -2.03
N LEU A 310 -22.95 -16.52 -2.67
CA LEU A 310 -23.07 -15.19 -2.07
C LEU A 310 -24.51 -14.95 -1.58
N GLY A 311 -24.64 -14.36 -0.40
CA GLY A 311 -25.91 -14.09 0.26
C GLY A 311 -26.53 -15.30 0.98
N SER A 312 -25.95 -16.49 0.89
CA SER A 312 -26.44 -17.63 1.66
C SER A 312 -26.14 -17.47 3.16
N ARG A 313 -27.04 -18.02 3.99
CA ARG A 313 -26.99 -17.95 5.45
C ARG A 313 -26.75 -19.31 6.07
N ARG A 314 -25.93 -19.35 7.12
CA ARG A 314 -25.61 -20.59 7.85
C ARG A 314 -25.50 -20.33 9.35
N PRO A 315 -25.83 -21.30 10.21
CA PRO A 315 -25.56 -21.19 11.65
C PRO A 315 -24.09 -20.91 11.95
N ILE A 316 -23.79 -20.02 12.91
CA ILE A 316 -22.41 -19.78 13.38
C ILE A 316 -21.80 -21.05 13.97
N GLU A 317 -22.65 -21.91 14.55
CA GLU A 317 -22.24 -23.18 15.16
C GLU A 317 -21.60 -24.16 14.17
N ASP A 318 -21.92 -24.03 12.87
CA ASP A 318 -21.34 -24.87 11.82
C ASP A 318 -19.94 -24.42 11.39
N MET A 319 -19.44 -23.31 11.92
CA MET A 319 -18.13 -22.73 11.56
C MET A 319 -17.29 -22.49 12.82
N PRO A 320 -16.46 -23.46 13.25
CA PRO A 320 -15.74 -23.41 14.53
C PRO A 320 -14.87 -22.16 14.72
N VAL A 321 -14.19 -21.73 13.65
CA VAL A 321 -13.36 -20.51 13.68
C VAL A 321 -14.22 -19.25 13.81
N ALA A 322 -15.33 -19.16 13.07
CA ALA A 322 -16.27 -18.04 13.19
C ALA A 322 -16.89 -17.97 14.59
N LYS A 323 -17.22 -19.13 15.18
CA LYS A 323 -17.71 -19.24 16.57
C LYS A 323 -16.70 -18.72 17.59
N LEU A 324 -15.43 -19.08 17.44
CA LEU A 324 -14.36 -18.57 18.32
C LEU A 324 -14.25 -17.05 18.21
N VAL A 325 -14.24 -16.50 17.00
CA VAL A 325 -14.20 -15.05 16.77
C VAL A 325 -15.44 -14.36 17.35
N TRP A 326 -16.63 -14.96 17.19
CA TRP A 326 -17.89 -14.44 17.75
C TRP A 326 -17.84 -14.26 19.27
N HIS A 327 -17.33 -15.26 19.99
CA HIS A 327 -17.25 -15.20 21.45
C HIS A 327 -16.09 -14.33 21.95
N THR A 328 -14.91 -14.46 21.34
CA THR A 328 -13.68 -13.84 21.85
C THR A 328 -13.47 -12.42 21.34
N ARG A 329 -14.03 -12.07 20.18
CA ARG A 329 -13.74 -10.83 19.43
C ARG A 329 -12.26 -10.66 19.10
N LYS A 330 -11.51 -11.76 19.01
CA LYS A 330 -10.08 -11.80 18.68
C LYS A 330 -9.86 -12.70 17.47
N PRO A 331 -8.73 -12.55 16.75
CA PRO A 331 -8.31 -13.52 15.77
C PRO A 331 -8.26 -14.93 16.37
N ALA A 332 -8.58 -15.93 15.56
CA ALA A 332 -8.56 -17.32 15.98
C ALA A 332 -8.08 -18.22 14.85
N ARG A 333 -7.18 -19.14 15.19
CA ARG A 333 -6.72 -20.23 14.33
C ARG A 333 -7.28 -21.56 14.82
N ARG A 334 -7.58 -22.45 13.88
CA ARG A 334 -7.87 -23.87 14.18
C ARG A 334 -7.19 -24.79 13.16
N SER A 335 -6.62 -25.88 13.63
CA SER A 335 -6.13 -26.96 12.77
C SER A 335 -7.28 -27.91 12.42
N THR A 336 -7.24 -28.52 11.24
CA THR A 336 -8.18 -29.61 10.92
C THR A 336 -7.89 -30.91 11.67
N ASP A 337 -6.73 -31.01 12.32
CA ASP A 337 -6.32 -32.17 13.13
C ASP A 337 -6.80 -32.07 14.60
N ASP A 338 -7.42 -30.97 15.00
CA ASP A 338 -7.94 -30.81 16.36
C ASP A 338 -9.18 -31.71 16.59
N ASP A 339 -9.02 -32.77 17.41
CA ASP A 339 -9.97 -33.88 17.66
C ASP A 339 -11.36 -33.48 18.21
N ASP A 340 -11.54 -32.24 18.66
CA ASP A 340 -12.73 -31.81 19.42
C ASP A 340 -13.94 -31.36 18.58
N ALA A 341 -13.94 -31.52 17.26
CA ALA A 341 -15.05 -31.07 16.40
C ALA A 341 -15.69 -32.21 15.59
N ALA A 342 -16.68 -32.87 16.17
CA ALA A 342 -17.64 -33.64 15.38
C ALA A 342 -18.60 -32.67 14.66
N GLY A 343 -18.46 -32.45 13.34
CA GLY A 343 -19.35 -31.56 12.58
C GLY A 343 -19.19 -31.60 11.05
N GLU A 344 -20.21 -31.10 10.33
CA GLU A 344 -20.27 -31.04 8.86
C GLU A 344 -19.09 -30.27 8.23
N PHE A 345 -18.55 -29.28 8.96
CA PHE A 345 -17.37 -28.50 8.57
C PHE A 345 -16.11 -29.35 8.43
N LEU A 346 -15.80 -30.23 9.38
CA LEU A 346 -14.57 -31.06 9.31
C LEU A 346 -14.64 -32.11 8.20
N ARG A 347 -15.84 -32.62 7.90
CA ARG A 347 -16.07 -33.46 6.72
C ARG A 347 -15.71 -32.69 5.44
N ARG A 348 -16.24 -31.48 5.27
CA ARG A 348 -15.92 -30.62 4.11
C ARG A 348 -14.45 -30.19 4.08
N ALA A 349 -13.86 -29.86 5.23
CA ALA A 349 -12.47 -29.45 5.32
C ALA A 349 -11.50 -30.58 4.90
N ARG A 350 -11.80 -31.83 5.28
CA ARG A 350 -11.07 -33.02 4.82
C ARG A 350 -11.30 -33.31 3.33
N GLU A 351 -12.53 -33.19 2.85
CA GLU A 351 -12.85 -33.31 1.40
C GLU A 351 -12.07 -32.30 0.55
N TRP A 352 -11.77 -31.12 1.10
CA TRP A 352 -11.04 -30.05 0.43
C TRP A 352 -9.54 -30.01 0.75
N ALA A 353 -9.02 -30.99 1.48
CA ALA A 353 -7.61 -31.07 1.91
C ALA A 353 -7.11 -29.79 2.60
N LEU A 354 -7.98 -29.16 3.40
CA LEU A 354 -7.63 -28.02 4.25
C LEU A 354 -6.87 -28.53 5.48
N GLY A 355 -5.83 -27.79 5.88
CA GLY A 355 -4.99 -28.08 7.05
C GLY A 355 -5.13 -27.07 8.19
N SER A 356 -5.37 -25.81 7.84
CA SER A 356 -5.52 -24.74 8.84
C SER A 356 -6.52 -23.69 8.36
N VAL A 357 -7.29 -23.17 9.32
CA VAL A 357 -8.29 -22.13 9.10
C VAL A 357 -8.07 -21.02 10.10
N VAL A 358 -8.00 -19.79 9.61
CA VAL A 358 -7.81 -18.59 10.43
C VAL A 358 -8.93 -17.59 10.18
N GLY A 359 -9.48 -17.05 11.25
CA GLY A 359 -10.50 -16.02 11.23
C GLY A 359 -9.99 -14.74 11.87
N SER A 360 -10.24 -13.60 11.22
CA SER A 360 -9.99 -12.27 11.77
C SER A 360 -11.31 -11.51 11.94
N PRO A 361 -11.57 -10.91 13.12
CA PRO A 361 -12.78 -10.12 13.34
C PRO A 361 -12.79 -8.87 12.46
N ILE A 362 -13.98 -8.53 11.96
CA ILE A 362 -14.27 -7.25 11.32
C ILE A 362 -15.00 -6.40 12.34
N MET A 363 -14.32 -5.36 12.84
CA MET A 363 -14.84 -4.47 13.86
C MET A 363 -15.30 -3.16 13.21
N VAL A 364 -16.56 -2.78 13.44
CA VAL A 364 -17.14 -1.51 12.98
C VAL A 364 -17.53 -0.71 14.22
N GLU A 365 -16.93 0.46 14.42
CA GLU A 365 -17.16 1.30 15.61
C GLU A 365 -17.05 0.52 16.94
N ASN A 366 -16.04 -0.35 17.02
CA ASN A 366 -15.78 -1.22 18.19
C ASN A 366 -16.85 -2.30 18.45
N GLN A 367 -17.76 -2.54 17.50
CA GLN A 367 -18.70 -3.66 17.51
C GLN A 367 -18.27 -4.74 16.51
N LEU A 368 -18.44 -6.01 16.89
CA LEU A 368 -18.17 -7.12 16.00
C LEU A 368 -19.25 -7.17 14.92
N TRP A 369 -18.86 -6.87 13.68
CA TRP A 369 -19.76 -6.82 12.53
C TRP A 369 -19.72 -8.12 11.72
N GLY A 370 -18.54 -8.73 11.60
CA GLY A 370 -18.33 -9.90 10.77
C GLY A 370 -16.99 -10.58 11.03
N VAL A 371 -16.66 -11.53 10.16
CA VAL A 371 -15.40 -12.27 10.20
C VAL A 371 -14.88 -12.46 8.78
N MET A 372 -13.57 -12.24 8.60
CA MET A 372 -12.84 -12.66 7.41
C MET A 372 -12.18 -14.00 7.72
N ILE A 373 -12.34 -15.01 6.87
CA ILE A 373 -11.80 -16.35 7.06
C ILE A 373 -10.85 -16.69 5.91
N ALA A 374 -9.71 -17.26 6.25
CA ALA A 374 -8.67 -17.72 5.34
C ALA A 374 -8.44 -19.23 5.54
N PHE A 375 -8.37 -19.95 4.42
CA PHE A 375 -8.24 -21.41 4.40
C PHE A 375 -6.96 -21.82 3.67
N SER A 376 -6.18 -22.73 4.28
CA SER A 376 -4.92 -23.24 3.72
C SER A 376 -4.82 -24.75 3.78
N ARG A 377 -3.94 -25.34 2.97
CA ARG A 377 -3.74 -26.79 2.86
C ARG A 377 -2.87 -27.33 3.99
N ALA A 378 -2.96 -28.62 4.28
CA ALA A 378 -2.09 -29.27 5.25
C ALA A 378 -0.60 -29.27 4.84
N GLU A 379 -0.34 -29.29 3.53
CA GLU A 379 1.00 -29.27 2.95
C GLU A 379 1.69 -27.89 3.02
N ASP A 380 0.92 -26.82 3.26
CA ASP A 380 1.38 -25.44 3.27
C ASP A 380 0.76 -24.67 4.45
N PRO A 381 1.28 -24.87 5.68
CA PRO A 381 0.73 -24.25 6.87
C PRO A 381 0.98 -22.74 6.87
N GLN A 382 -0.06 -21.98 7.21
CA GLN A 382 0.01 -20.52 7.23
C GLN A 382 1.05 -20.01 8.24
N PRO A 383 1.80 -18.94 7.90
CA PRO A 383 2.73 -18.29 8.83
C PRO A 383 2.05 -17.93 10.16
N GLU A 384 2.79 -17.98 11.27
CA GLU A 384 2.28 -17.61 12.60
C GLU A 384 1.71 -16.18 12.60
N ALA A 385 2.35 -15.26 11.87
CA ALA A 385 1.96 -13.86 11.78
C ALA A 385 0.70 -13.58 10.92
N ILE A 386 0.05 -14.59 10.33
CA ILE A 386 -1.10 -14.35 9.43
C ILE A 386 -2.27 -13.64 10.14
N GLU A 387 -2.50 -13.92 11.43
CA GLU A 387 -3.57 -13.28 12.21
C GLU A 387 -3.37 -11.76 12.30
N GLU A 388 -2.14 -11.34 12.62
CA GLU A 388 -1.76 -9.91 12.68
C GLU A 388 -1.85 -9.25 11.30
N ARG A 389 -1.41 -9.95 10.25
CA ARG A 389 -1.51 -9.44 8.88
C ARG A 389 -2.98 -9.30 8.45
N MET A 390 -3.84 -10.25 8.80
CA MET A 390 -5.27 -10.19 8.48
C MET A 390 -5.98 -9.03 9.20
N MET A 391 -5.60 -8.73 10.45
CA MET A 391 -6.14 -7.60 11.22
C MET A 391 -5.99 -6.26 10.49
N LYS A 392 -4.84 -6.00 9.85
CA LYS A 392 -4.61 -4.75 9.10
C LYS A 392 -5.63 -4.53 7.99
N PHE A 393 -6.03 -5.59 7.29
CA PHE A 393 -7.06 -5.53 6.26
C PHE A 393 -8.47 -5.40 6.86
N THR A 394 -8.78 -6.11 7.94
CA THR A 394 -10.11 -6.05 8.57
C THR A 394 -10.37 -4.70 9.27
N GLU A 395 -9.33 -4.01 9.74
CA GLU A 395 -9.41 -2.63 10.25
C GLU A 395 -9.81 -1.62 9.18
N LEU A 396 -9.17 -1.69 7.99
CA LEU A 396 -9.53 -0.83 6.85
C LEU A 396 -10.97 -1.10 6.39
N LEU A 397 -11.36 -2.37 6.38
CA LEU A 397 -12.71 -2.79 6.04
C LEU A 397 -13.74 -2.27 7.05
N GLY A 398 -13.44 -2.37 8.35
CA GLY A 398 -14.29 -1.82 9.41
C GLY A 398 -14.53 -0.32 9.25
N THR A 399 -13.48 0.42 8.92
CA THR A 399 -13.55 1.86 8.62
C THR A 399 -14.42 2.14 7.38
N ALA A 400 -14.28 1.34 6.33
CA ALA A 400 -15.06 1.47 5.11
C ALA A 400 -16.56 1.27 5.35
N ILE A 401 -16.91 0.24 6.14
CA ILE A 401 -18.29 -0.10 6.47
C ILE A 401 -18.92 1.03 7.31
N ALA A 402 -18.21 1.53 8.33
CA ALA A 402 -18.66 2.65 9.15
C ALA A 402 -18.97 3.89 8.28
N ASN A 403 -18.02 4.27 7.42
CA ASN A 403 -18.18 5.42 6.52
C ASN A 403 -19.38 5.26 5.57
N ALA A 404 -19.57 4.07 5.01
CA ALA A 404 -20.72 3.78 4.14
C ALA A 404 -22.04 3.87 4.90
N GLN A 405 -22.11 3.32 6.12
CA GLN A 405 -23.29 3.38 6.98
C GLN A 405 -23.65 4.81 7.36
N SER A 406 -22.69 5.61 7.83
CA SER A 406 -22.94 7.02 8.20
C SER A 406 -23.45 7.85 7.00
N ARG A 407 -22.92 7.62 5.79
CA ARG A 407 -23.41 8.29 4.57
C ARG A 407 -24.85 7.89 4.23
N ALA A 408 -25.18 6.60 4.35
CA ALA A 408 -26.53 6.11 4.12
C ALA A 408 -27.52 6.70 5.15
N GLU A 409 -27.12 6.74 6.43
CA GLU A 409 -27.93 7.34 7.50
C GLU A 409 -28.14 8.84 7.32
N LEU A 410 -27.11 9.59 6.92
CA LEU A 410 -27.23 11.01 6.63
C LEU A 410 -28.21 11.26 5.47
N THR A 411 -28.12 10.44 4.41
CA THR A 411 -29.01 10.53 3.25
C THR A 411 -30.45 10.22 3.64
N ALA A 412 -30.68 9.14 4.40
CA ALA A 412 -31.99 8.77 4.92
C ALA A 412 -32.56 9.83 5.88
N SER A 413 -31.72 10.42 6.74
CA SER A 413 -32.11 11.49 7.66
C SER A 413 -32.56 12.75 6.92
N ARG A 414 -31.78 13.19 5.92
CA ARG A 414 -32.15 14.31 5.05
C ARG A 414 -33.49 14.07 4.34
N ALA A 415 -33.69 12.87 3.81
CA ALA A 415 -34.95 12.50 3.18
C ALA A 415 -36.15 12.59 4.15
N ARG A 416 -35.98 12.14 5.41
CA ARG A 416 -37.02 12.26 6.45
C ARG A 416 -37.33 13.71 6.80
N ILE A 417 -36.32 14.57 6.93
CA ILE A 417 -36.50 16.00 7.23
C ILE A 417 -37.29 16.69 6.11
N ILE A 418 -36.93 16.44 4.85
CA ILE A 418 -37.62 17.04 3.70
C ILE A 418 -39.08 16.56 3.63
N ALA A 419 -39.32 15.26 3.82
CA ALA A 419 -40.68 14.72 3.84
C ALA A 419 -41.53 15.33 4.98
N ALA A 420 -40.96 15.50 6.18
CA ALA A 420 -41.65 16.12 7.31
C ALA A 420 -41.93 17.62 7.08
N ALA A 421 -40.98 18.34 6.48
CA ALA A 421 -41.16 19.75 6.13
C ALA A 421 -42.27 19.93 5.08
N ASP A 422 -42.32 19.06 4.07
CA ASP A 422 -43.38 19.09 3.04
C ASP A 422 -44.76 18.79 3.62
N GLU A 423 -44.88 17.83 4.54
CA GLU A 423 -46.15 17.55 5.21
C GLU A 423 -46.61 18.72 6.11
N SER A 424 -45.67 19.36 6.81
CA SER A 424 -45.98 20.52 7.66
C SER A 424 -46.45 21.72 6.82
N ARG A 425 -45.80 21.94 5.68
CA ARG A 425 -46.17 22.95 4.68
C ARG A 425 -47.60 22.73 4.16
N ARG A 426 -47.93 21.51 3.71
CA ARG A 426 -49.29 21.15 3.26
C ARG A 426 -50.38 21.36 4.31
N ARG A 427 -50.04 21.16 5.59
CA ARG A 427 -50.99 21.39 6.69
C ARG A 427 -51.26 22.87 6.90
N ILE A 428 -50.21 23.68 6.93
CA ILE A 428 -50.31 25.14 7.07
C ILE A 428 -51.13 25.72 5.91
N GLU A 429 -50.89 25.26 4.68
CA GLU A 429 -51.70 25.64 3.51
C GLU A 429 -53.19 25.39 3.72
N ARG A 430 -53.54 24.17 4.14
CA ARG A 430 -54.93 23.77 4.33
C ARG A 430 -55.61 24.61 5.41
N ASP A 431 -54.92 24.86 6.52
CA ASP A 431 -55.45 25.67 7.62
C ASP A 431 -55.63 27.15 7.22
N LEU A 432 -54.71 27.69 6.41
CA LEU A 432 -54.82 29.05 5.88
C LEU A 432 -55.95 29.19 4.86
N HIS A 433 -56.08 28.23 3.94
CA HIS A 433 -57.08 28.26 2.87
C HIS A 433 -58.49 27.96 3.39
N ASP A 434 -58.67 26.88 4.14
CA ASP A 434 -59.99 26.44 4.57
C ASP A 434 -60.46 27.20 5.82
N GLY A 435 -59.54 27.56 6.72
CA GLY A 435 -59.87 28.22 7.98
C GLY A 435 -59.87 29.75 7.86
N ALA A 436 -58.70 30.34 7.64
CA ALA A 436 -58.51 31.78 7.75
C ALA A 436 -59.16 32.57 6.60
N GLN A 437 -59.01 32.12 5.34
CA GLN A 437 -59.59 32.82 4.18
C GLN A 437 -61.13 32.80 4.20
N GLN A 438 -61.77 31.66 4.49
CA GLN A 438 -63.23 31.58 4.52
C GLN A 438 -63.85 32.51 5.57
N ARG A 439 -63.23 32.61 6.76
CA ARG A 439 -63.68 33.53 7.82
C ARG A 439 -63.55 34.99 7.39
N LEU A 440 -62.43 35.39 6.79
CA LEU A 440 -62.22 36.76 6.34
C LEU A 440 -63.17 37.16 5.20
N VAL A 441 -63.43 36.25 4.24
CA VAL A 441 -64.42 36.49 3.18
C VAL A 441 -65.83 36.68 3.75
N THR A 442 -66.21 35.85 4.73
CA THR A 442 -67.52 35.96 5.40
C THR A 442 -67.65 37.30 6.12
N LEU A 443 -66.61 37.68 6.89
CA LEU A 443 -66.56 38.97 7.58
C LEU A 443 -66.66 40.14 6.59
N GLY A 444 -66.05 40.03 5.42
CA GLY A 444 -66.10 41.04 4.36
C GLY A 444 -67.48 41.20 3.75
N LEU A 445 -68.24 40.11 3.59
CA LEU A 445 -69.63 40.16 3.15
C LEU A 445 -70.54 40.82 4.21
N GLU A 446 -70.34 40.50 5.49
CA GLU A 446 -71.07 41.12 6.60
C GLU A 446 -70.79 42.62 6.71
N LEU A 447 -69.52 43.04 6.57
CA LEU A 447 -69.12 44.46 6.56
C LEU A 447 -69.72 45.23 5.38
N ARG A 448 -69.74 44.65 4.17
CA ARG A 448 -70.40 45.26 3.00
C ARG A 448 -71.92 45.34 3.16
N ALA A 449 -72.53 44.33 3.77
CA ALA A 449 -73.95 44.35 4.08
C ALA A 449 -74.28 45.45 5.10
N ALA A 450 -73.44 45.64 6.13
CA ALA A 450 -73.58 46.74 7.08
C ALA A 450 -73.43 48.10 6.39
N GLU A 451 -72.38 48.30 5.58
CA GLU A 451 -72.10 49.53 4.83
C GLU A 451 -73.29 50.03 3.98
N ALA A 452 -74.12 49.12 3.46
CA ALA A 452 -75.29 49.46 2.67
C ALA A 452 -76.43 50.14 3.44
N ILE A 453 -76.43 50.03 4.78
CA ILE A 453 -77.57 50.43 5.65
C ILE A 453 -77.18 51.60 6.59
N VAL A 454 -75.89 51.94 6.72
CA VAL A 454 -75.41 52.97 7.65
C VAL A 454 -75.55 54.39 7.06
N PRO A 455 -75.84 55.43 7.88
CA PRO A 455 -75.88 56.81 7.43
C PRO A 455 -74.54 57.33 6.85
N PRO A 456 -74.58 58.37 5.99
CA PRO A 456 -73.47 58.77 5.11
C PRO A 456 -72.21 59.27 5.84
N ASP A 457 -72.33 59.70 7.09
CA ASP A 457 -71.25 60.13 7.98
C ASP A 457 -70.34 58.98 8.45
N LEU A 458 -70.87 57.75 8.55
CA LEU A 458 -70.13 56.54 8.93
C LEU A 458 -69.68 55.69 7.73
N LYS A 459 -70.21 55.99 6.54
CA LYS A 459 -69.98 55.20 5.33
C LYS A 459 -68.49 55.17 4.93
N SER A 460 -67.79 56.30 5.01
CA SER A 460 -66.37 56.40 4.66
C SER A 460 -65.46 55.56 5.57
N HIS A 461 -65.77 55.47 6.87
CA HIS A 461 -65.04 54.62 7.81
C HIS A 461 -65.23 53.13 7.48
N LEU A 462 -66.46 52.72 7.16
CA LEU A 462 -66.76 51.35 6.74
C LEU A 462 -66.13 51.00 5.40
N SER A 463 -66.12 51.91 4.42
CA SER A 463 -65.43 51.71 3.14
C SER A 463 -63.94 51.46 3.35
N HIS A 464 -63.26 52.24 4.21
CA HIS A 464 -61.85 52.00 4.55
C HIS A 464 -61.62 50.64 5.23
N MET A 465 -62.53 50.17 6.09
CA MET A 465 -62.44 48.85 6.71
C MET A 465 -62.67 47.71 5.70
N VAL A 466 -63.58 47.89 4.74
CA VAL A 466 -63.83 46.93 3.65
C VAL A 466 -62.61 46.85 2.72
N GLU A 467 -62.01 47.98 2.36
CA GLU A 467 -60.77 48.03 1.56
C GLU A 467 -59.59 47.39 2.30
N GLY A 468 -59.41 47.69 3.60
CA GLY A 468 -58.37 47.08 4.41
C GLY A 468 -58.52 45.56 4.56
N LEU A 469 -59.75 45.06 4.69
CA LEU A 469 -60.03 43.63 4.75
C LEU A 469 -59.84 42.94 3.39
N ALA A 470 -60.19 43.62 2.29
CA ALA A 470 -59.91 43.14 0.95
C ALA A 470 -58.40 43.00 0.71
N GLY A 471 -57.60 44.00 1.10
CA GLY A 471 -56.14 43.94 1.07
C GLY A 471 -55.57 42.80 1.92
N ALA A 472 -56.07 42.61 3.14
CA ALA A 472 -55.63 41.52 4.02
C ALA A 472 -55.96 40.12 3.47
N ILE A 473 -57.10 39.96 2.78
CA ILE A 473 -57.42 38.72 2.06
C ILE A 473 -56.45 38.51 0.90
N GLU A 474 -56.06 39.57 0.21
CA GLU A 474 -55.11 39.54 -0.90
C GLU A 474 -53.70 39.15 -0.42
N ASP A 475 -53.23 39.73 0.69
CA ASP A 475 -51.97 39.39 1.36
C ASP A 475 -51.95 37.94 1.84
N LEU A 476 -53.06 37.48 2.45
CA LEU A 476 -53.20 36.08 2.90
C LEU A 476 -53.23 35.11 1.71
N GLN A 477 -53.83 35.52 0.59
CA GLN A 477 -53.76 34.76 -0.65
C GLN A 477 -52.35 34.76 -1.21
N GLU A 478 -51.60 35.85 -1.13
CA GLU A 478 -50.21 35.91 -1.58
C GLU A 478 -49.27 35.03 -0.73
N LEU A 479 -49.46 35.02 0.59
CA LEU A 479 -48.78 34.10 1.51
C LEU A 479 -49.13 32.63 1.23
N SER A 480 -50.38 32.35 0.87
CA SER A 480 -50.83 31.01 0.46
C SER A 480 -50.32 30.61 -0.93
N ARG A 481 -50.15 31.56 -1.86
CA ARG A 481 -49.59 31.35 -3.21
C ARG A 481 -48.15 30.84 -3.16
N GLY A 482 -47.42 31.15 -2.09
CA GLY A 482 -46.09 30.62 -1.84
C GLY A 482 -46.04 29.15 -1.44
N LEU A 483 -47.17 28.42 -1.29
CA LEU A 483 -47.18 27.07 -0.71
C LEU A 483 -47.90 25.95 -1.55
N HIS A 484 -48.52 26.19 -2.72
CA HIS A 484 -48.99 25.15 -3.69
C HIS A 484 -50.21 24.26 -3.28
N PRO A 485 -50.89 23.52 -4.19
CA PRO A 485 -52.02 24.08 -4.94
C PRO A 485 -53.19 23.09 -5.09
N GLY A 486 -54.37 23.41 -4.55
CA GLY A 486 -55.58 22.57 -4.72
C GLY A 486 -56.02 22.32 -6.18
N MET A 487 -55.35 22.92 -7.17
CA MET A 487 -55.61 22.79 -8.61
C MET A 487 -54.94 21.59 -9.29
N LEU A 488 -53.81 21.08 -8.76
CA LEU A 488 -53.21 19.83 -9.26
C LEU A 488 -54.18 18.66 -9.07
N SER A 489 -54.86 18.60 -7.91
CA SER A 489 -55.77 17.51 -7.55
C SER A 489 -57.08 17.45 -8.35
N LYS A 490 -57.46 18.51 -9.07
CA LYS A 490 -58.74 18.59 -9.81
C LYS A 490 -58.57 18.76 -11.33
N GLY A 491 -57.42 19.23 -11.82
CA GLY A 491 -57.20 19.57 -13.23
C GLY A 491 -55.94 19.01 -13.88
N GLY A 492 -55.02 18.41 -13.11
CA GLY A 492 -53.74 17.92 -13.63
C GLY A 492 -52.73 19.04 -13.96
N LEU A 493 -51.51 18.62 -14.33
CA LEU A 493 -50.35 19.51 -14.47
C LEU A 493 -50.51 20.60 -15.55
N CYS A 494 -51.01 20.26 -16.74
CA CYS A 494 -51.08 21.21 -17.86
C CYS A 494 -52.02 22.41 -17.60
N PRO A 495 -53.26 22.22 -17.10
CA PRO A 495 -54.10 23.35 -16.68
C PRO A 495 -53.50 24.18 -15.55
N ALA A 496 -52.77 23.55 -14.62
CA ALA A 496 -52.10 24.26 -13.53
C ALA A 496 -51.00 25.19 -14.06
N LEU A 497 -50.14 24.70 -14.97
CA LEU A 497 -49.08 25.51 -15.60
C LEU A 497 -49.65 26.65 -16.47
N LYS A 498 -50.71 26.41 -17.23
CA LYS A 498 -51.40 27.46 -18.01
C LYS A 498 -51.94 28.57 -17.11
N MET A 499 -52.39 28.23 -15.90
CA MET A 499 -52.88 29.21 -14.94
C MET A 499 -51.74 30.02 -14.33
N LEU A 500 -50.60 29.40 -13.99
CA LEU A 500 -49.40 30.12 -13.57
C LEU A 500 -48.91 31.08 -14.65
N ALA A 501 -48.83 30.62 -15.90
CA ALA A 501 -48.42 31.43 -17.04
C ALA A 501 -49.31 32.68 -17.22
N ARG A 502 -50.64 32.53 -17.10
CA ARG A 502 -51.59 33.65 -17.21
C ARG A 502 -51.50 34.67 -16.07
N ARG A 503 -51.03 34.24 -14.90
CA ARG A 503 -50.96 35.07 -13.69
C ARG A 503 -49.59 35.67 -13.44
N SER A 504 -48.59 35.27 -14.23
CA SER A 504 -47.23 35.80 -14.14
C SER A 504 -47.20 37.29 -14.51
N SER A 505 -46.40 38.07 -13.79
CA SER A 505 -46.14 39.48 -14.09
C SER A 505 -45.21 39.66 -15.29
N VAL A 506 -44.42 38.63 -15.63
CA VAL A 506 -43.60 38.55 -16.85
C VAL A 506 -44.35 37.71 -17.88
N PRO A 507 -44.45 38.13 -19.16
CA PRO A 507 -45.02 37.31 -20.22
C PRO A 507 -44.43 35.90 -20.25
N VAL A 508 -45.27 34.87 -20.37
CA VAL A 508 -44.84 33.47 -20.37
C VAL A 508 -45.23 32.80 -21.68
N GLU A 509 -44.24 32.27 -22.39
CA GLU A 509 -44.43 31.34 -23.49
C GLU A 509 -44.35 29.92 -22.96
N LEU A 510 -45.47 29.20 -23.05
CA LEU A 510 -45.62 27.89 -22.47
C LEU A 510 -45.83 26.85 -23.58
N ASP A 511 -44.84 25.98 -23.76
CA ASP A 511 -44.93 24.78 -24.59
C ASP A 511 -45.04 23.55 -23.70
N VAL A 512 -46.25 23.00 -23.62
CA VAL A 512 -46.50 21.73 -22.91
C VAL A 512 -46.89 20.71 -23.96
N GLY A 513 -46.02 19.72 -24.18
CA GLY A 513 -46.32 18.58 -25.04
C GLY A 513 -47.52 17.77 -24.54
N ASN A 514 -47.80 16.64 -25.19
CA ASN A 514 -48.90 15.75 -24.76
C ASN A 514 -48.50 14.97 -23.49
N VAL A 515 -48.57 15.63 -22.34
CA VAL A 515 -48.19 15.09 -21.03
C VAL A 515 -49.24 14.06 -20.60
N ARG A 516 -48.86 12.78 -20.54
CA ARG A 516 -49.66 11.73 -19.89
C ARG A 516 -49.72 11.98 -18.39
N THR A 517 -50.76 11.48 -17.71
CA THR A 517 -50.88 11.54 -16.24
C THR A 517 -49.60 11.04 -15.58
N GLN A 518 -48.99 11.88 -14.73
CA GLN A 518 -47.75 11.53 -14.02
C GLN A 518 -48.08 11.15 -12.57
N PRO A 519 -47.16 10.50 -11.84
CA PRO A 519 -47.29 10.38 -10.40
C PRO A 519 -47.45 11.76 -9.76
N GLU A 520 -48.37 11.89 -8.79
CA GLU A 520 -48.70 13.16 -8.12
C GLU A 520 -47.46 13.91 -7.59
N ARG A 521 -46.44 13.16 -7.15
CA ARG A 521 -45.16 13.71 -6.68
C ARG A 521 -44.38 14.45 -7.79
N VAL A 522 -44.39 13.92 -9.01
CA VAL A 522 -43.70 14.51 -10.16
C VAL A 522 -44.45 15.76 -10.63
N GLU A 523 -45.79 15.71 -10.69
CA GLU A 523 -46.60 16.88 -11.06
C GLU A 523 -46.43 18.02 -10.06
N ALA A 524 -46.45 17.71 -8.76
CA ALA A 524 -46.18 18.68 -7.70
C ALA A 524 -44.80 19.31 -7.87
N ALA A 525 -43.76 18.51 -8.08
CA ALA A 525 -42.39 19.00 -8.24
C ALA A 525 -42.25 19.94 -9.44
N VAL A 526 -42.73 19.54 -10.62
CA VAL A 526 -42.71 20.38 -11.83
C VAL A 526 -43.44 21.70 -11.58
N TYR A 527 -44.63 21.65 -10.99
CA TYR A 527 -45.40 22.84 -10.70
C TYR A 527 -44.68 23.76 -9.70
N TYR A 528 -44.02 23.23 -8.67
CA TYR A 528 -43.19 24.00 -7.71
C TYR A 528 -42.03 24.70 -8.40
N ILE A 529 -41.30 23.97 -9.23
CA ILE A 529 -40.13 24.51 -9.95
C ILE A 529 -40.56 25.66 -10.84
N VAL A 530 -41.65 25.50 -11.60
CA VAL A 530 -42.18 26.55 -12.47
C VAL A 530 -42.63 27.77 -11.66
N SER A 531 -43.35 27.58 -10.57
CA SER A 531 -43.83 28.69 -9.74
C SER A 531 -42.71 29.49 -9.10
N GLU A 532 -41.70 28.81 -8.58
CA GLU A 532 -40.53 29.45 -7.98
C GLU A 532 -39.68 30.17 -9.05
N ALA A 533 -39.53 29.54 -10.22
CA ALA A 533 -38.81 30.16 -11.34
C ALA A 533 -39.51 31.44 -11.84
N LEU A 534 -40.83 31.43 -11.98
CA LEU A 534 -41.60 32.63 -12.34
C LEU A 534 -41.52 33.72 -11.26
N THR A 535 -41.54 33.33 -9.98
CA THR A 535 -41.36 34.28 -8.86
C THR A 535 -39.98 34.92 -8.90
N ASN A 536 -38.94 34.14 -9.16
CA ASN A 536 -37.58 34.64 -9.29
C ASN A 536 -37.43 35.54 -10.51
N ALA A 537 -38.03 35.19 -11.65
CA ALA A 537 -38.04 36.04 -12.83
C ALA A 537 -38.68 37.41 -12.55
N ALA A 538 -39.84 37.41 -11.87
CA ALA A 538 -40.55 38.63 -11.50
C ALA A 538 -39.76 39.53 -10.54
N LYS A 539 -39.04 38.95 -9.58
CA LYS A 539 -38.30 39.71 -8.55
C LYS A 539 -36.90 40.14 -8.96
N HIS A 540 -36.23 39.34 -9.80
CA HIS A 540 -34.78 39.42 -9.96
C HIS A 540 -34.30 39.52 -11.40
N ALA A 541 -35.06 39.03 -12.39
CA ALA A 541 -34.51 38.87 -13.74
C ALA A 541 -34.59 40.13 -14.61
N GLN A 542 -35.53 41.06 -14.36
CA GLN A 542 -35.87 42.12 -15.33
C GLN A 542 -36.10 41.55 -16.75
N ALA A 543 -36.68 40.35 -16.82
CA ALA A 543 -36.93 39.64 -18.06
C ALA A 543 -38.12 40.23 -18.83
N SER A 544 -38.05 40.19 -20.15
CA SER A 544 -39.17 40.55 -21.04
C SER A 544 -40.06 39.34 -21.32
N VAL A 545 -39.52 38.11 -21.24
CA VAL A 545 -40.27 36.87 -21.43
C VAL A 545 -39.66 35.70 -20.65
N VAL A 546 -40.50 34.75 -20.24
CA VAL A 546 -40.10 33.44 -19.72
C VAL A 546 -40.61 32.35 -20.65
N HIS A 547 -39.72 31.51 -21.15
CA HIS A 547 -40.05 30.30 -21.91
C HIS A 547 -40.08 29.09 -20.98
N ILE A 548 -41.15 28.30 -21.06
CA ILE A 548 -41.31 27.06 -20.32
C ILE A 548 -41.60 25.93 -21.31
N ASP A 549 -40.69 24.98 -21.38
CA ASP A 549 -40.84 23.76 -22.18
C ASP A 549 -41.01 22.56 -21.24
N LEU A 550 -42.12 21.83 -21.40
CA LEU A 550 -42.35 20.58 -20.69
C LEU A 550 -42.56 19.43 -21.67
N SER A 551 -41.66 18.45 -21.59
CA SER A 551 -41.71 17.23 -22.40
C SER A 551 -41.66 16.00 -21.50
N VAL A 552 -42.33 14.94 -21.93
CA VAL A 552 -42.37 13.65 -21.23
C VAL A 552 -42.05 12.57 -22.24
N ASP A 553 -41.05 11.75 -21.93
CA ASP A 553 -40.75 10.51 -22.64
C ASP A 553 -41.17 9.29 -21.78
N ASP A 554 -40.99 8.06 -22.28
CA ASP A 554 -41.39 6.84 -21.55
C ASP A 554 -40.59 6.61 -20.25
N THR A 555 -39.52 7.39 -20.01
CA THR A 555 -38.55 7.17 -18.93
C THR A 555 -38.39 8.36 -17.98
N ALA A 556 -38.71 9.58 -18.41
CA ALA A 556 -38.51 10.79 -17.64
C ALA A 556 -39.37 11.99 -18.10
N VAL A 557 -39.65 12.87 -17.15
CA VAL A 557 -40.15 14.23 -17.37
C VAL A 557 -38.98 15.20 -17.48
N ARG A 558 -38.94 15.98 -18.56
CA ARG A 558 -37.94 17.05 -18.77
C ARG A 558 -38.62 18.40 -18.81
N LEU A 559 -38.23 19.25 -17.87
CA LEU A 559 -38.69 20.63 -17.73
C LEU A 559 -37.53 21.57 -18.03
N ARG A 560 -37.76 22.54 -18.90
CA ARG A 560 -36.86 23.68 -19.12
C ARG A 560 -37.61 24.97 -18.80
N VAL A 561 -37.02 25.81 -17.96
CA VAL A 561 -37.53 27.16 -17.68
C VAL A 561 -36.41 28.15 -17.97
N ARG A 562 -36.64 29.10 -18.87
CA ARG A 562 -35.65 30.08 -19.30
C ARG A 562 -36.24 31.48 -19.31
N ASP A 563 -35.57 32.43 -18.67
CA ASP A 563 -35.84 33.85 -18.85
C ASP A 563 -34.77 34.51 -19.74
N ASP A 564 -35.09 35.69 -20.28
CA ASP A 564 -34.19 36.52 -21.10
C ASP A 564 -33.61 37.72 -20.32
N GLY A 565 -33.61 37.64 -18.99
CA GLY A 565 -33.23 38.73 -18.11
C GLY A 565 -31.73 38.95 -17.95
N ILE A 566 -31.36 39.65 -16.87
CA ILE A 566 -29.97 40.05 -16.59
C ILE A 566 -29.05 38.90 -16.19
N GLY A 567 -29.59 37.72 -15.84
CA GLY A 567 -28.80 36.57 -15.37
C GLY A 567 -27.98 36.87 -14.10
N GLY A 568 -26.95 36.05 -13.84
CA GLY A 568 -26.07 36.21 -12.68
C GLY A 568 -26.56 35.58 -11.37
N ALA A 569 -27.50 34.64 -11.42
CA ALA A 569 -27.96 33.92 -10.25
C ALA A 569 -26.87 32.98 -9.70
N ASP A 570 -26.40 33.23 -8.47
CA ASP A 570 -25.43 32.34 -7.80
C ASP A 570 -26.17 31.25 -7.01
N PRO A 571 -26.01 29.96 -7.37
CA PRO A 571 -26.63 28.84 -6.66
C PRO A 571 -26.15 28.71 -5.21
N ARG A 572 -25.04 29.33 -4.83
CA ARG A 572 -24.44 29.20 -3.48
C ARG A 572 -24.90 30.28 -2.50
N ASN A 573 -25.47 31.37 -2.99
CA ASN A 573 -25.89 32.53 -2.17
C ASN A 573 -27.41 32.70 -2.08
N GLY A 574 -28.21 31.98 -2.87
CA GLY A 574 -29.68 32.07 -2.88
C GLY A 574 -30.35 30.84 -2.27
N SER A 575 -31.15 31.02 -1.21
CA SER A 575 -31.90 29.93 -0.56
C SER A 575 -32.93 29.25 -1.48
N GLY A 576 -33.50 29.98 -2.46
CA GLY A 576 -34.50 29.45 -3.38
C GLY A 576 -33.97 28.40 -4.36
N LEU A 577 -32.81 28.66 -5.00
CA LEU A 577 -32.24 27.75 -6.00
C LEU A 577 -31.64 26.49 -5.36
N ILE A 578 -31.05 26.60 -4.17
CA ILE A 578 -30.61 25.45 -3.36
C ILE A 578 -31.83 24.59 -2.99
N GLY A 579 -32.91 25.23 -2.52
CA GLY A 579 -34.14 24.55 -2.16
C GLY A 579 -34.80 23.81 -3.33
N LEU A 580 -34.74 24.36 -4.55
CA LEU A 580 -35.21 23.66 -5.76
C LEU A 580 -34.36 22.44 -6.09
N LYS A 581 -33.03 22.57 -6.04
CA LYS A 581 -32.10 21.46 -6.34
C LYS A 581 -32.27 20.31 -5.35
N ASP A 582 -32.38 20.61 -4.06
CA ASP A 582 -32.60 19.59 -3.03
C ASP A 582 -33.94 18.86 -3.21
N ARG A 583 -35.01 19.59 -3.59
CA ARG A 583 -36.32 18.99 -3.87
C ARG A 583 -36.30 18.05 -5.08
N VAL A 584 -35.59 18.43 -6.15
CA VAL A 584 -35.43 17.59 -7.35
C VAL A 584 -34.64 16.33 -7.03
N ALA A 585 -33.56 16.43 -6.25
CA ALA A 585 -32.75 15.29 -5.85
C ALA A 585 -33.54 14.25 -5.02
N VAL A 586 -34.47 14.71 -4.16
CA VAL A 586 -35.28 13.83 -3.29
C VAL A 586 -36.21 12.90 -4.08
N ILE A 587 -36.68 13.34 -5.24
CA ILE A 587 -37.52 12.52 -6.14
C ILE A 587 -36.71 11.76 -7.18
N GLY A 588 -35.37 11.70 -7.02
CA GLY A 588 -34.48 11.01 -7.95
C GLY A 588 -34.22 11.76 -9.25
N GLY A 589 -34.59 13.04 -9.32
CA GLY A 589 -34.31 13.89 -10.49
C GLY A 589 -32.97 14.62 -10.38
N ASP A 590 -32.56 15.21 -11.50
CA ASP A 590 -31.39 16.09 -11.59
C ASP A 590 -31.79 17.49 -12.08
N MET A 591 -31.05 18.50 -11.63
CA MET A 591 -31.28 19.91 -11.93
C MET A 591 -29.97 20.64 -12.24
N GLU A 592 -29.90 21.19 -13.45
CA GLU A 592 -28.84 22.08 -13.89
C GLU A 592 -29.34 23.53 -13.93
N ILE A 593 -28.46 24.44 -13.51
CA ILE A 593 -28.71 25.88 -13.46
C ILE A 593 -27.61 26.57 -14.24
N SER A 594 -28.01 27.38 -15.22
CA SER A 594 -27.10 28.23 -16.00
C SER A 594 -27.61 29.66 -15.99
N SER A 595 -26.85 30.57 -15.40
CA SER A 595 -27.22 31.99 -15.32
C SER A 595 -26.04 32.92 -15.67
N PRO A 596 -25.55 32.87 -16.92
CA PRO A 596 -24.53 33.81 -17.38
C PRO A 596 -25.05 35.25 -17.31
N VAL A 597 -24.22 36.16 -16.80
CA VAL A 597 -24.54 37.58 -16.70
C VAL A 597 -24.84 38.14 -18.09
N GLY A 598 -26.00 38.79 -18.24
CA GLY A 598 -26.48 39.41 -19.48
C GLY A 598 -27.18 38.46 -20.45
N SER A 599 -27.52 37.23 -20.07
CA SER A 599 -28.13 36.24 -20.96
C SER A 599 -29.28 35.42 -20.33
N GLY A 600 -29.84 35.94 -19.24
CA GLY A 600 -30.94 35.33 -18.49
C GLY A 600 -30.54 34.13 -17.64
N THR A 601 -31.53 33.52 -16.99
CA THR A 601 -31.36 32.28 -16.24
C THR A 601 -32.08 31.13 -16.93
N SER A 602 -31.43 29.97 -16.98
CA SER A 602 -31.97 28.72 -17.51
C SER A 602 -31.89 27.64 -16.44
N LEU A 603 -33.03 27.00 -16.18
CA LEU A 603 -33.18 25.82 -15.35
C LEU A 603 -33.51 24.63 -16.25
N LEU A 604 -32.73 23.57 -16.16
CA LEU A 604 -32.99 22.30 -16.83
C LEU A 604 -33.18 21.22 -15.77
N VAL A 605 -34.35 20.59 -15.76
CA VAL A 605 -34.72 19.59 -14.77
C VAL A 605 -35.13 18.30 -15.47
N THR A 606 -34.59 17.17 -15.00
CA THR A 606 -34.95 15.83 -15.47
C THR A 606 -35.41 15.01 -14.27
N ILE A 607 -36.63 14.46 -14.31
CA ILE A 607 -37.20 13.64 -13.23
C ILE A 607 -37.59 12.28 -13.83
N PRO A 608 -37.08 11.14 -13.32
CA PRO A 608 -37.49 9.83 -13.80
C PRO A 608 -38.97 9.55 -13.51
N CYS A 609 -39.68 8.92 -14.46
CA CYS A 609 -41.12 8.63 -14.42
C CYS A 609 -41.47 7.34 -13.66
#